data_AF-A0A934GDZ0-F1
#
_entry.id   AF-A0A934GDZ0-F1
#
_cell.length_a   1.000
_cell.length_b   1.000
_cell.length_c   1.000
_cell.angle_alpha   90.00
_cell.angle_beta   90.00
_cell.angle_gamma   90.00
#
_symmetry.space_group_name_H-M   'P 1'
#
loop_
_entity.id
_entity.type
_entity.pdbx_description
1 polymer ?
#
loop_
_entity_poly.entity_id
_entity_poly.type
_entity_poly.pdbx_seq_one_letter_code
_entity_poly.pdbx_strand_id
1 'polypeptide(L)' 'MVKMLCLLNDGPDASSGAWIEALSRNCEVEVIDLARKEMPYDELVDKIFASDKVVSW' A
#
# COMPACT_ATOMS: atom_id res chain seq x y z
N MET A 1 -8.44 -14.18 3.76
CA MET A 1 -8.78 -12.78 3.46
C MET A 1 -7.62 -12.25 2.62
N VAL A 2 -7.89 -11.57 1.50
CA VAL A 2 -6.81 -11.12 0.60
C VAL A 2 -6.08 -9.94 1.24
N LYS A 3 -4.76 -10.04 1.38
CA LYS A 3 -3.88 -8.97 1.86
C LYS A 3 -3.33 -8.16 0.69
N MET A 4 -3.59 -6.87 0.69
CA MET A 4 -3.22 -5.95 -0.38
C MET A 4 -2.30 -4.86 0.14
N LEU A 5 -1.16 -4.69 -0.52
CA LEU A 5 -0.20 -3.63 -0.24
C LEU A 5 -0.35 -2.49 -1.25
N CYS A 6 -0.55 -1.28 -0.76
CA CYS A 6 -0.65 -0.07 -1.56
C CYS A 6 0.60 0.77 -1.34
N LEU A 7 1.41 0.93 -2.39
CA LEU A 7 2.60 1.76 -2.40
C LEU A 7 2.26 3.11 -3.04
N LEU A 8 2.27 4.19 -2.25
CA LEU A 8 2.03 5.55 -2.71
C LEU A 8 3.38 6.21 -3.01
N ASN A 9 3.72 6.35 -4.29
CA ASN A 9 5.02 6.85 -4.75
C ASN A 9 5.21 8.34 -4.43
N ASP A 10 4.14 9.11 -4.61
CA ASP A 10 4.12 10.57 -4.45
C ASP A 10 3.33 11.02 -3.20
N GLY A 11 3.05 10.06 -2.30
CA GLY A 11 2.22 10.27 -1.12
C GLY A 11 0.71 10.20 -1.40
N PRO A 12 -0.13 10.37 -0.37
CA PRO A 12 -1.58 10.29 -0.52
C PRO A 12 -2.17 11.51 -1.21
N ASP A 13 -3.06 11.26 -2.17
CA ASP A 13 -3.92 12.27 -2.79
C ASP A 13 -5.41 11.90 -2.66
N ALA A 14 -6.29 12.75 -3.16
CA ALA A 14 -7.74 12.52 -3.10
C ALA A 14 -8.17 11.26 -3.88
N SER A 15 -7.47 10.92 -4.96
CA SER A 15 -7.76 9.73 -5.76
C SER A 15 -7.33 8.46 -5.03
N SER A 16 -6.14 8.45 -4.41
CA SER A 16 -5.62 7.33 -3.64
C SER A 16 -6.49 7.04 -2.43
N GLY A 17 -6.93 8.08 -1.71
CA GLY A 17 -7.86 7.92 -0.61
C GLY A 17 -9.16 7.22 -1.02
N ALA A 18 -9.78 7.65 -2.12
CA ALA A 18 -11.07 7.12 -2.56
C ALA A 18 -11.02 5.62 -2.95
N TRP A 19 -9.99 5.20 -3.71
CA TRP A 19 -9.90 3.80 -4.11
C TRP A 19 -9.39 2.89 -2.98
N ILE A 20 -8.52 3.38 -2.08
CA ILE A 20 -8.10 2.64 -0.88
C ILE A 20 -9.30 2.36 0.02
N GLU A 21 -10.17 3.36 0.25
CA GLU A 21 -11.38 3.18 1.05
C GLU A 21 -12.35 2.18 0.40
N ALA A 22 -12.50 2.23 -0.93
CA ALA A 22 -13.32 1.26 -1.64
C ALA A 22 -12.75 -0.17 -1.54
N LEU A 23 -11.42 -0.29 -1.58
CA LEU A 23 -10.70 -1.57 -1.51
C LEU A 23 -10.75 -2.19 -0.10
N SER A 24 -10.60 -1.36 0.95
CA SER A 24 -10.59 -1.81 2.35
C SER A 24 -11.92 -2.41 2.81
N ARG A 25 -13.00 -2.23 2.05
CA ARG A 25 -14.31 -2.85 2.31
C ARG A 25 -14.32 -4.35 2.02
N ASN A 26 -13.39 -4.85 1.20
CA ASN A 26 -13.40 -6.24 0.71
C ASN A 26 -12.08 -6.98 0.98
N CYS A 27 -11.00 -6.26 1.30
CA CYS A 27 -9.66 -6.79 1.50
C CYS A 27 -9.00 -6.17 2.73
N GLU A 28 -7.99 -6.85 3.28
CA GLU A 28 -7.06 -6.22 4.21
C GLU A 28 -6.11 -5.34 3.41
N VAL A 29 -5.99 -4.06 3.79
CA VAL A 29 -5.17 -3.08 3.06
C VAL A 29 -4.10 -2.51 3.98
N GLU A 30 -2.86 -2.63 3.54
CA GLU A 30 -1.69 -1.97 4.13
C GLU A 30 -1.23 -0.87 3.17
N VAL A 31 -1.01 0.34 3.66
CA VAL A 31 -0.60 1.49 2.85
C VAL A 31 0.79 1.96 3.28
N ILE A 32 1.70 2.08 2.32
CA ILE A 32 3.04 2.64 2.51
C ILE A 32 3.14 3.91 1.69
N ASP A 33 3.46 5.00 2.36
CA ASP A 33 3.84 6.26 1.72
C ASP A 33 5.35 6.26 1.47
N LEU A 34 5.75 6.07 0.21
CA LEU A 34 7.15 6.06 -0.20
C LEU A 34 7.76 7.47 -0.29
N ALA A 35 6.93 8.52 -0.41
CA ALA A 35 7.41 9.89 -0.45
C ALA A 35 8.04 10.31 0.89
N ARG A 36 7.63 9.68 1.99
CA ARG A 36 8.20 9.94 3.33
C ARG A 36 9.59 9.34 3.53
N LYS A 37 9.99 8.33 2.75
CA LYS A 37 11.31 7.65 2.84
C LYS A 37 11.66 7.13 4.25
N GLU A 38 10.67 6.86 5.08
CA GLU A 38 10.85 6.40 6.46
C GLU A 38 11.08 4.88 6.56
N MET A 39 10.82 4.14 5.48
CA MET A 39 10.89 2.67 5.47
C MET A 39 12.22 2.15 4.89
N PRO A 40 12.95 1.29 5.61
CA PRO A 40 14.09 0.56 5.06
C PRO A 40 13.67 -0.32 3.88
N TYR A 41 14.56 -0.44 2.88
CA TYR A 41 14.26 -1.21 1.67
C TYR A 41 13.97 -2.69 1.97
N ASP A 42 14.72 -3.30 2.88
CA ASP A 42 14.53 -4.71 3.23
C ASP A 42 13.14 -4.95 3.86
N GLU A 43 12.66 -4.01 4.69
CA GLU A 43 11.31 -4.09 5.27
C GLU A 43 10.22 -3.93 4.19
N LEU A 44 10.43 -3.07 3.20
CA LEU A 44 9.53 -2.93 2.07
C LEU A 44 9.45 -4.23 1.25
N VAL A 45 10.59 -4.87 1.02
CA VAL A 45 10.66 -6.17 0.32
C VAL A 45 9.89 -7.23 1.11
N ASP A 46 10.09 -7.32 2.42
CA ASP A 46 9.36 -8.27 3.27
C ASP A 46 7.84 -8.05 3.19
N LYS A 47 7.38 -6.79 3.20
CA LYS A 47 5.95 -6.45 3.07
C LYS A 47 5.38 -6.84 1.70
N ILE A 48 6.16 -6.67 0.62
CA ILE A 48 5.77 -7.09 -0.73
C ILE A 48 5.57 -8.61 -0.77
N PHE A 49 6.52 -9.38 -0.24
CA PHE A 49 6.43 -10.85 -0.23
C PHE A 49 5.35 -11.40 0.71
N ALA A 50 4.99 -10.65 1.76
CA ALA A 50 3.93 -11.03 2.68
C ALA A 50 2.50 -10.70 2.18
N SER A 51 2.37 -10.07 1.00
CA SER A 51 1.09 -9.60 0.47
C SER A 51 0.64 -10.45 -0.72
N ASP A 52 -0.67 -10.70 -0.83
CA ASP A 52 -1.23 -11.44 -1.97
C ASP A 52 -1.21 -10.60 -3.25
N LYS A 53 -1.34 -9.27 -3.10
CA LYS A 53 -1.36 -8.30 -4.20
C LYS A 53 -0.65 -7.02 -3.82
N VAL A 54 0.00 -6.38 -4.80
CA VAL A 54 0.63 -5.07 -4.64
C VAL A 54 0.09 -4.11 -5.69
N VAL A 55 -0.28 -2.91 -5.28
CA VAL A 55 -0.64 -1.78 -6.14
C VAL A 55 0.39 -0.69 -5.92
N SER A 56 0.99 -0.20 -6.99
CA SER A 56 1.83 1.00 -6.97
C SER A 56 1.05 2.14 -7.62
N TRP A 57 0.90 3.24 -6.90
CA TRP A 57 0.20 4.46 -7.29
C TRP A 57 1.15 5.64 -7.13
#